data_AF-A0A396JQA4-F1
#
_entry.id   AF-A0A396JQA4-F1
#
_cell.length_a   1.000
_cell.length_b   1.000
_cell.length_c   1.000
_cell.angle_alpha   90.00
_cell.angle_beta   90.00
_cell.angle_gamma   90.00
#
_symmetry.space_group_name_H-M   'P 1'
#
loop_
_entity.id
_entity.type
_entity.pdbx_description
1 polymer ?
#
loop_
_entity_poly.entity_id
_entity_poly.type
_entity_poly.pdbx_seq_one_letter_code
_entity_poly.pdbx_strand_id
1 'polypeptide(L)'
;MDTYPTLDELTNKISSRNLEKIRKLKSAMTRLTARVQKVREEIEHLMDDDEDMADLYLTRKLIGLSSPISKSGAENWFASSPTTKSKSVATFLSDENDVDELEMLLEAYYMQIDGTFNRLSTLRGYIDDTEDYINIQIDNHRNQLIQLEIFLNSAELSLAFYSVVTGILGMNIPYGWENNHGYMFKWVVIFTGIFSISIFLTIVASARKKGLVGS
;
A
#
# COMPACT_ATOMS: atom_id res chain seq x y z
N MET A 1 9.28 -35.81 6.15
CA MET A 1 9.76 -35.08 4.97
C MET A 1 8.82 -33.88 4.80
N ASP A 2 8.63 -33.08 5.86
CA ASP A 2 7.44 -32.22 6.01
C ASP A 2 7.78 -30.88 6.68
N THR A 3 8.90 -30.27 6.30
CA THR A 3 9.26 -28.89 6.71
C THR A 3 8.79 -27.84 5.69
N TYR A 4 8.20 -28.29 4.57
CA TYR A 4 7.65 -27.43 3.51
C TYR A 4 6.48 -26.55 3.96
N PRO A 5 5.46 -27.05 4.69
CA PRO A 5 4.35 -26.20 5.09
C PRO A 5 4.79 -25.14 6.10
N THR A 6 5.77 -25.44 6.95
CA THR A 6 6.17 -24.51 8.02
C THR A 6 6.99 -23.33 7.52
N LEU A 7 7.80 -23.48 6.47
CA LEU A 7 8.62 -22.40 5.93
C LEU A 7 7.81 -21.44 5.05
N ASP A 8 6.90 -21.96 4.23
CA ASP A 8 5.94 -21.13 3.48
C ASP A 8 4.94 -20.48 4.45
N GLU A 9 4.50 -21.17 5.51
CA GLU A 9 3.63 -20.58 6.54
C GLU A 9 4.33 -19.45 7.32
N LEU A 10 5.62 -19.60 7.66
CA LEU A 10 6.38 -18.54 8.32
C LEU A 10 6.59 -17.34 7.40
N THR A 11 6.98 -17.59 6.14
CA THR A 11 7.17 -16.54 5.13
C THR A 11 5.86 -15.81 4.85
N ASN A 12 4.76 -16.56 4.73
CA ASN A 12 3.42 -16.02 4.52
C ASN A 12 2.90 -15.28 5.77
N LYS A 13 3.21 -15.73 7.00
CA LYS A 13 2.87 -14.99 8.23
C LYS A 13 3.65 -13.69 8.38
N ILE A 14 4.94 -13.68 8.04
CA ILE A 14 5.75 -12.44 8.02
C ILE A 14 5.21 -11.48 6.96
N SER A 15 4.95 -11.99 5.76
CA SER A 15 4.41 -11.23 4.63
C SER A 15 3.02 -10.67 4.95
N SER A 16 2.07 -11.51 5.34
CA SER A 16 0.70 -11.12 5.68
C SER A 16 0.65 -10.08 6.79
N ARG A 17 1.52 -10.15 7.81
CA ARG A 17 1.55 -9.13 8.86
C ARG A 17 2.00 -7.76 8.35
N ASN A 18 2.98 -7.72 7.44
CA ASN A 18 3.46 -6.46 6.87
C ASN A 18 2.44 -5.91 5.86
N LEU A 19 1.86 -6.78 5.04
CA LEU A 19 0.81 -6.43 4.07
C LEU A 19 -0.46 -5.97 4.77
N GLU A 20 -0.81 -6.56 5.91
CA GLU A 20 -1.97 -6.13 6.72
C GLU A 20 -1.76 -4.73 7.31
N LYS A 21 -0.54 -4.43 7.78
CA LYS A 21 -0.20 -3.07 8.22
C LYS A 21 -0.34 -2.06 7.09
N ILE A 22 0.11 -2.42 5.89
CA ILE A 22 0.03 -1.56 4.70
C ILE A 22 -1.41 -1.40 4.25
N ARG A 23 -2.21 -2.46 4.22
CA ARG A 23 -3.65 -2.40 3.93
C ARG A 23 -4.39 -1.53 4.94
N LYS A 24 -4.07 -1.67 6.23
CA LYS A 24 -4.64 -0.81 7.28
C LYS A 24 -4.24 0.64 7.09
N LEU A 25 -2.98 0.91 6.75
CA LEU A 25 -2.48 2.25 6.44
C LEU A 25 -3.19 2.83 5.20
N LYS A 26 -3.28 2.07 4.11
CA LYS A 26 -3.96 2.43 2.86
C LYS A 26 -5.45 2.71 3.07
N SER A 27 -6.12 1.90 3.87
CA SER A 27 -7.52 2.12 4.25
C SER A 27 -7.70 3.41 5.05
N ALA A 28 -6.86 3.62 6.07
CA ALA A 28 -6.87 4.85 6.85
C ALA A 28 -6.56 6.09 5.99
N MET A 29 -5.60 5.97 5.08
CA MET A 29 -5.20 6.99 4.11
C MET A 29 -6.37 7.36 3.18
N THR A 30 -7.00 6.36 2.57
CA THR A 30 -8.16 6.55 1.68
C THR A 30 -9.29 7.28 2.40
N ARG A 31 -9.56 6.88 3.66
CA ARG A 31 -10.59 7.52 4.48
C ARG A 31 -10.22 8.97 4.84
N LEU A 32 -8.94 9.25 5.11
CA LEU A 32 -8.47 10.60 5.39
C LEU A 32 -8.56 11.48 4.14
N THR A 33 -8.08 11.00 2.99
CA THR A 33 -8.18 11.70 1.70
C THR A 33 -9.63 12.05 1.37
N ALA A 34 -10.57 11.11 1.54
CA ALA A 34 -11.99 11.38 1.29
C ALA A 34 -12.57 12.47 2.22
N ARG A 35 -12.16 12.47 3.49
CA ARG A 35 -12.59 13.51 4.45
C ARG A 35 -12.01 14.88 4.10
N VAL A 36 -10.72 14.95 3.76
CA VAL A 36 -10.05 16.19 3.37
C VAL A 36 -10.62 16.72 2.07
N GLN A 37 -10.91 15.85 1.09
CA GLN A 37 -11.59 16.23 -0.14
C GLN A 37 -12.96 16.84 0.14
N LYS A 38 -13.76 16.21 1.01
CA LYS A 38 -15.06 16.77 1.37
C LYS A 38 -14.93 18.14 2.05
N VAL A 39 -13.98 18.32 2.97
CA VAL A 39 -13.75 19.62 3.62
C VAL A 39 -13.33 20.67 2.59
N ARG A 40 -12.50 20.30 1.61
CA ARG A 40 -12.11 21.18 0.50
C ARG A 40 -13.33 21.60 -0.32
N GLU A 41 -14.19 20.66 -0.71
CA GLU A 41 -15.41 20.91 -1.49
C GLU A 41 -16.40 21.83 -0.75
N GLU A 42 -16.59 21.64 0.55
CA GLU A 42 -17.51 22.46 1.36
C GLU A 42 -16.98 23.88 1.59
N ILE A 43 -15.65 24.05 1.73
CA ILE A 43 -15.03 25.37 1.84
C ILE A 43 -15.06 26.12 0.50
N GLU A 44 -14.82 25.41 -0.61
CA GLU A 44 -14.96 25.97 -1.96
C GLU A 44 -16.39 26.45 -2.20
N HIS A 45 -17.39 25.65 -1.82
CA HIS A 45 -18.79 26.03 -1.95
C HIS A 45 -19.17 27.24 -1.09
N LEU A 46 -18.67 27.31 0.15
CA LEU A 46 -18.90 28.47 1.03
C LEU A 46 -18.22 29.74 0.51
N MET A 47 -17.09 29.63 -0.18
CA MET A 47 -16.38 30.76 -0.78
C MET A 47 -17.08 31.28 -2.05
N ASP A 48 -17.80 30.42 -2.78
CA ASP A 48 -18.52 30.79 -4.01
C ASP A 48 -19.82 31.59 -3.76
N ASP A 49 -20.35 31.62 -2.52
CA ASP A 49 -21.61 32.28 -2.17
C ASP A 49 -21.45 33.33 -1.05
N ASP A 50 -21.44 34.60 -1.44
CA ASP A 50 -21.33 35.76 -0.54
C ASP A 50 -22.48 35.83 0.48
N GLU A 51 -23.67 35.30 0.18
CA GLU A 51 -24.82 35.30 1.10
C GLU A 51 -24.58 34.32 2.27
N ASP A 52 -24.03 33.14 1.98
CA ASP A 52 -23.64 32.15 2.98
C ASP A 52 -22.42 32.63 3.82
N MET A 53 -21.48 33.36 3.20
CA MET A 53 -20.39 34.02 3.92
C MET A 53 -20.89 35.10 4.90
N ALA A 54 -21.83 35.94 4.46
CA ALA A 54 -22.39 36.99 5.32
C ALA A 54 -23.14 36.43 6.54
N ASP A 55 -23.75 35.25 6.40
CA ASP A 55 -24.50 34.61 7.49
C ASP A 55 -23.63 34.06 8.63
N LEU A 56 -22.31 33.90 8.41
CA LEU A 56 -21.33 33.57 9.46
C LEU A 56 -21.12 34.69 10.48
N TYR A 57 -21.49 35.94 10.17
CA TYR A 57 -21.40 37.09 11.07
C TYR A 57 -22.51 37.13 12.13
N LEU A 58 -22.60 36.06 12.93
CA LEU A 58 -23.64 35.84 13.94
C LEU A 58 -23.65 36.89 15.07
N THR A 59 -22.48 37.40 15.45
CA THR A 59 -22.35 38.43 16.49
C THR A 59 -23.13 39.69 16.13
N ARG A 60 -23.07 40.11 14.87
CA ARG A 60 -23.82 41.28 14.36
C ARG A 60 -25.31 40.98 14.24
N LYS A 61 -25.67 39.78 13.76
CA LYS A 61 -27.06 39.29 13.68
C LYS A 61 -27.75 39.31 15.06
N LEU A 62 -27.02 38.94 16.11
CA LEU A 62 -27.51 38.98 17.50
C LEU A 62 -27.61 40.41 18.07
N ILE A 63 -26.66 41.30 17.72
CA ILE A 63 -26.68 42.71 18.12
C ILE A 63 -27.85 43.46 17.44
N GLY A 64 -28.12 43.15 16.17
CA GLY A 64 -29.28 43.68 15.43
C GLY A 64 -30.63 43.24 16.00
N LEU A 65 -30.69 42.06 16.63
CA LEU A 65 -31.88 41.54 17.32
C LEU A 65 -32.06 42.07 18.76
N SER A 66 -31.01 42.63 19.37
CA SER A 66 -31.01 43.07 20.78
C SER A 66 -31.11 44.59 20.98
N SER A 67 -31.34 45.37 19.92
CA SER A 67 -31.71 46.79 20.05
C SER A 67 -33.10 46.93 20.70
N PRO A 68 -33.24 47.58 21.87
CA PRO A 68 -34.52 47.77 22.52
C PRO A 68 -35.30 48.87 21.79
N ILE A 69 -36.37 48.49 21.09
CA ILE A 69 -37.44 49.43 20.72
C ILE A 69 -38.12 49.89 22.02
N SER A 70 -37.57 50.93 22.63
CA SER A 70 -38.31 51.83 23.51
C SER A 70 -39.27 52.65 22.64
N LYS A 71 -40.50 52.15 22.47
CA LYS A 71 -41.63 52.96 22.01
C LYS A 71 -42.41 53.45 23.22
N SER A 72 -42.13 54.68 23.65
CA SER A 72 -43.03 55.48 24.49
C SER A 72 -43.34 56.80 23.79
N GLY A 73 -44.62 57.17 23.69
CA GLY A 73 -45.07 58.52 23.36
C GLY A 73 -45.74 58.67 22.00
N ALA A 74 -46.90 59.33 22.00
CA ALA A 74 -47.95 59.31 21.00
C ALA A 74 -47.84 60.34 19.84
N GLU A 75 -48.73 60.14 18.85
CA GLU A 75 -49.32 61.07 17.85
C GLU A 75 -48.54 61.39 16.55
N ASN A 76 -49.01 60.87 15.41
CA ASN A 76 -50.00 61.55 14.54
C ASN A 76 -50.27 60.74 13.25
N TRP A 77 -51.51 60.74 12.79
CA TRP A 77 -51.98 60.13 11.55
C TRP A 77 -51.39 60.82 10.31
N PHE A 78 -50.99 60.06 9.28
CA PHE A 78 -51.35 60.22 7.85
C PHE A 78 -50.61 59.19 6.99
N ALA A 79 -51.35 58.54 6.10
CA ALA A 79 -50.87 57.53 5.15
C ALA A 79 -50.20 58.17 3.91
N SER A 80 -49.19 57.49 3.35
CA SER A 80 -48.94 57.24 1.90
C SER A 80 -47.44 57.13 1.55
N SER A 81 -46.92 55.91 1.36
CA SER A 81 -45.96 55.51 0.30
C SER A 81 -45.16 54.24 0.69
N PRO A 82 -44.82 53.36 -0.26
CA PRO A 82 -44.01 52.18 -0.01
C PRO A 82 -42.55 52.61 0.16
N THR A 83 -42.10 52.73 1.39
CA THR A 83 -40.67 52.88 1.67
C THR A 83 -39.99 51.54 1.40
N THR A 84 -39.33 51.49 0.25
CA THR A 84 -38.10 50.75 0.03
C THR A 84 -37.34 50.63 1.35
N LYS A 85 -37.07 49.39 1.76
CA LYS A 85 -36.25 49.09 2.94
C LYS A 85 -34.88 49.73 2.72
N SER A 86 -34.72 50.98 3.17
CA SER A 86 -33.42 51.62 3.31
C SER A 86 -32.69 50.92 4.44
N LYS A 87 -32.16 49.73 4.15
CA LYS A 87 -30.97 49.22 4.82
C LYS A 87 -29.91 50.29 4.54
N SER A 88 -29.46 50.95 5.60
CA SER A 88 -28.49 52.04 5.56
C SER A 88 -27.28 51.67 4.68
N VAL A 89 -26.88 52.57 3.78
CA VAL A 89 -25.68 52.43 2.92
C VAL A 89 -24.42 52.17 3.76
N ALA A 90 -24.35 52.73 4.96
CA ALA A 90 -23.27 52.46 5.92
C ALA A 90 -23.24 51.01 6.43
N THR A 91 -24.38 50.30 6.43
CA THR A 91 -24.45 48.88 6.81
C THR A 91 -24.03 47.97 5.67
N PHE A 92 -24.33 48.33 4.41
CA PHE A 92 -23.87 47.57 3.24
C PHE A 92 -22.36 47.70 3.00
N LEU A 93 -21.81 48.91 3.13
CA LEU A 93 -20.37 49.15 2.97
C LEU A 93 -19.53 48.47 4.06
N SER A 94 -20.07 48.31 5.27
CA SER A 94 -19.42 47.51 6.31
C SER A 94 -19.59 46.00 6.07
N ASP A 95 -20.70 45.57 5.47
CA ASP A 95 -20.93 44.16 5.13
C ASP A 95 -19.91 43.66 4.11
N GLU A 96 -19.68 44.44 3.07
CA GLU A 96 -18.76 44.09 1.97
C GLU A 96 -17.30 44.02 2.47
N ASN A 97 -16.87 44.98 3.28
CA ASN A 97 -15.52 44.98 3.86
C ASN A 97 -15.31 43.87 4.91
N ASP A 98 -16.36 43.46 5.64
CA ASP A 98 -16.31 42.34 6.57
C ASP A 98 -16.26 41.00 5.80
N VAL A 99 -17.01 40.87 4.70
CA VAL A 99 -16.99 39.68 3.83
C VAL A 99 -15.62 39.53 3.15
N ASP A 100 -15.02 40.61 2.64
CA ASP A 100 -13.68 40.60 2.04
C ASP A 100 -12.59 40.09 3.01
N GLU A 101 -12.64 40.49 4.30
CA GLU A 101 -11.68 40.02 5.31
C GLU A 101 -11.85 38.52 5.62
N LEU A 102 -13.09 38.03 5.63
CA LEU A 102 -13.41 36.62 5.81
C LEU A 102 -12.96 35.79 4.61
N GLU A 103 -13.18 36.28 3.39
CA GLU A 103 -12.75 35.64 2.15
C GLU A 103 -11.24 35.44 2.13
N MET A 104 -10.44 36.47 2.46
CA MET A 104 -8.98 36.35 2.55
C MET A 104 -8.53 35.27 3.56
N LEU A 105 -9.20 35.15 4.70
CA LEU A 105 -8.89 34.13 5.69
C LEU A 105 -9.27 32.73 5.19
N LEU A 106 -10.46 32.61 4.61
CA LEU A 106 -11.00 31.35 4.12
C LEU A 106 -10.19 30.83 2.93
N GLU A 107 -9.73 31.72 2.05
CA GLU A 107 -8.84 31.38 0.94
C GLU A 107 -7.45 30.91 1.44
N ALA A 108 -6.91 31.54 2.49
CA ALA A 108 -5.68 31.07 3.12
C ALA A 108 -5.84 29.64 3.70
N TYR A 109 -6.98 29.34 4.32
CA TYR A 109 -7.31 27.99 4.78
C TYR A 109 -7.55 27.02 3.61
N TYR A 110 -8.23 27.45 2.54
CA TYR A 110 -8.45 26.66 1.34
C TYR A 110 -7.12 26.25 0.69
N MET A 111 -6.21 27.21 0.51
CA MET A 111 -4.85 26.96 0.02
C MET A 111 -4.07 25.99 0.92
N GLN A 112 -4.21 26.11 2.24
CA GLN A 112 -3.59 25.17 3.17
C GLN A 112 -4.17 23.75 2.99
N ILE A 113 -5.49 23.62 2.87
CA ILE A 113 -6.18 22.34 2.74
C ILE A 113 -5.85 21.70 1.39
N ASP A 114 -5.84 22.45 0.30
CA ASP A 114 -5.43 21.98 -1.02
C ASP A 114 -3.96 21.51 -1.02
N GLY A 115 -3.08 22.27 -0.37
CA GLY A 115 -1.70 21.86 -0.13
C GLY A 115 -1.59 20.54 0.66
N THR A 116 -2.43 20.33 1.68
CA THR A 116 -2.47 19.05 2.40
C THR A 116 -3.05 17.91 1.56
N PHE A 117 -4.04 18.18 0.72
CA PHE A 117 -4.65 17.20 -0.18
C PHE A 117 -3.63 16.70 -1.22
N ASN A 118 -2.86 17.60 -1.82
CA ASN A 118 -1.79 17.24 -2.75
C ASN A 118 -0.73 16.36 -2.09
N ARG A 119 -0.32 16.68 -0.86
CA ARG A 119 0.61 15.83 -0.08
C ARG A 119 0.01 14.46 0.22
N LEU A 120 -1.27 14.38 0.55
CA LEU A 120 -1.98 13.11 0.74
C LEU A 120 -2.04 12.30 -0.55
N SER A 121 -2.27 12.94 -1.70
CA SER A 121 -2.27 12.28 -3.01
C SER A 121 -0.90 11.67 -3.32
N THR A 122 0.19 12.41 -3.09
CA THR A 122 1.56 11.89 -3.25
C THR A 122 1.85 10.74 -2.29
N LEU A 123 1.48 10.87 -1.01
CA LEU A 123 1.67 9.81 -0.01
C LEU A 123 0.88 8.54 -0.34
N ARG A 124 -0.29 8.68 -0.96
CA ARG A 124 -1.07 7.54 -1.46
C ARG A 124 -0.30 6.81 -2.56
N GLY A 125 0.26 7.54 -3.53
CA GLY A 125 1.14 6.98 -4.55
C GLY A 125 2.31 6.20 -3.94
N TYR A 126 3.02 6.78 -2.95
CA TYR A 126 4.11 6.08 -2.26
C TYR A 126 3.66 4.80 -1.53
N ILE A 127 2.45 4.78 -0.95
CA ILE A 127 1.89 3.57 -0.31
C ILE A 127 1.59 2.49 -1.36
N ASP A 128 1.03 2.89 -2.50
CA ASP A 128 0.74 1.97 -3.61
C ASP A 128 2.05 1.38 -4.19
N ASP A 129 3.06 2.22 -4.43
CA ASP A 129 4.40 1.77 -4.87
C ASP A 129 5.04 0.80 -3.86
N THR A 130 4.84 1.03 -2.56
CA THR A 130 5.35 0.16 -1.49
C THR A 130 4.63 -1.19 -1.45
N GLU A 131 3.32 -1.21 -1.72
CA GLU A 131 2.54 -2.45 -1.82
C GLU A 131 3.03 -3.31 -2.99
N ASP A 132 3.23 -2.69 -4.16
CA ASP A 132 3.75 -3.36 -5.35
C ASP A 132 5.18 -3.87 -5.14
N TYR A 133 6.04 -3.05 -4.51
CA TYR A 133 7.40 -3.47 -4.16
C TYR A 133 7.41 -4.71 -3.25
N ILE A 134 6.56 -4.74 -2.22
CA ILE A 134 6.47 -5.88 -1.31
C ILE A 134 5.94 -7.11 -2.02
N ASN A 135 4.94 -6.97 -2.89
CA ASN A 135 4.42 -8.07 -3.70
C ASN A 135 5.53 -8.69 -4.56
N ILE A 136 6.30 -7.85 -5.27
CA ILE A 136 7.45 -8.29 -6.08
C ILE A 136 8.51 -8.98 -5.21
N GLN A 137 8.80 -8.44 -4.03
CA GLN A 137 9.80 -9.02 -3.12
C GLN A 137 9.39 -10.39 -2.58
N ILE A 138 8.11 -10.57 -2.23
CA ILE A 138 7.58 -11.85 -1.77
C ILE A 138 7.68 -12.90 -2.87
N ASP A 139 7.32 -12.54 -4.10
CA ASP A 139 7.40 -13.45 -5.24
C ASP A 139 8.85 -13.81 -5.57
N ASN A 140 9.78 -12.85 -5.47
CA ASN A 140 11.20 -13.13 -5.62
C ASN A 140 11.72 -14.11 -4.55
N HIS A 141 11.34 -13.93 -3.28
CA HIS A 141 11.72 -14.87 -2.22
C HIS A 141 11.14 -16.27 -2.42
N ARG A 142 9.88 -16.37 -2.84
CA ARG A 142 9.26 -17.67 -3.21
C ARG A 142 10.00 -18.32 -4.38
N ASN A 143 10.34 -17.55 -5.40
CA ASN A 143 11.09 -18.03 -6.55
C ASN A 143 12.48 -18.56 -6.15
N GLN A 144 13.19 -17.86 -5.26
CA GLN A 144 14.46 -18.32 -4.69
C GLN A 144 14.31 -19.64 -3.92
N LEU A 145 13.23 -19.78 -3.13
CA LEU A 145 12.97 -20.99 -2.36
C LEU A 145 12.69 -22.19 -3.29
N ILE A 146 11.82 -22.02 -4.28
CA ILE A 146 11.54 -23.06 -5.30
C ILE A 146 12.81 -23.46 -6.03
N GLN A 147 13.67 -22.49 -6.36
CA GLN A 147 14.95 -22.77 -7.01
C GLN A 147 15.87 -23.63 -6.13
N LEU A 148 15.97 -23.29 -4.84
CA LEU A 148 16.77 -24.06 -3.88
C LEU A 148 16.21 -25.48 -3.70
N GLU A 149 14.89 -25.62 -3.67
CA GLU A 149 14.21 -26.91 -3.58
C GLU A 149 14.53 -27.81 -4.77
N ILE A 150 14.42 -27.29 -6.01
CA ILE A 150 14.76 -28.04 -7.22
C ILE A 150 16.22 -28.47 -7.20
N PHE A 151 17.12 -27.60 -6.73
CA PHE A 151 18.53 -27.92 -6.59
C PHE A 151 18.75 -29.08 -5.58
N LEU A 152 18.14 -29.01 -4.40
CA LEU A 152 18.24 -30.06 -3.39
C LEU A 152 17.63 -31.40 -3.86
N ASN A 153 16.44 -31.37 -4.45
CA ASN A 153 15.77 -32.57 -4.96
C ASN A 153 16.61 -33.25 -6.07
N SER A 154 17.26 -32.46 -6.95
CA SER A 154 18.15 -33.02 -7.96
C SER A 154 19.42 -33.65 -7.37
N ALA A 155 19.95 -33.07 -6.29
CA ALA A 155 21.09 -33.61 -5.57
C ALA A 155 20.72 -34.93 -4.86
N GLU A 156 19.58 -34.97 -4.17
CA GLU A 156 19.07 -36.17 -3.51
C GLU A 156 18.85 -37.31 -4.51
N LEU A 157 18.26 -37.01 -5.67
CA LEU A 157 18.09 -38.00 -6.75
C LEU A 157 19.44 -38.58 -7.22
N SER A 158 20.45 -37.73 -7.44
CA SER A 158 21.77 -38.18 -7.87
C SER A 158 22.48 -39.05 -6.82
N LEU A 159 22.33 -38.69 -5.54
CA LEU A 159 22.87 -39.44 -4.41
C LEU A 159 22.15 -40.78 -4.24
N ALA A 160 20.83 -40.83 -4.47
CA ALA A 160 20.06 -42.06 -4.45
C ALA A 160 20.55 -43.06 -5.51
N PHE A 161 20.76 -42.61 -6.75
CA PHE A 161 21.33 -43.46 -7.81
C PHE A 161 22.73 -43.99 -7.44
N TYR A 162 23.60 -43.12 -6.90
CA TYR A 162 24.93 -43.54 -6.44
C TYR A 162 24.85 -44.53 -5.27
N SER A 163 23.93 -44.30 -4.33
CA SER A 163 23.71 -45.15 -3.15
C SER A 163 23.23 -46.55 -3.53
N VAL A 164 22.32 -46.68 -4.51
CA VAL A 164 21.85 -48.00 -5.00
C VAL A 164 23.02 -48.80 -5.58
N VAL A 165 23.84 -48.18 -6.43
CA VAL A 165 24.98 -48.86 -7.05
C VAL A 165 26.03 -49.24 -6.01
N THR A 166 26.33 -48.34 -5.08
CA THR A 166 27.25 -48.60 -3.96
C THR A 166 26.71 -49.70 -3.04
N GLY A 167 25.40 -49.73 -2.80
CA GLY A 167 24.74 -50.74 -1.97
C GLY A 167 24.80 -52.14 -2.58
N ILE A 168 24.49 -52.29 -3.88
CA ILE A 168 24.58 -53.57 -4.59
C ILE A 168 26.03 -54.10 -4.56
N LEU A 169 27.01 -53.22 -4.80
CA LEU A 169 28.43 -53.60 -4.82
C LEU A 169 29.03 -53.77 -3.42
N GLY A 170 28.46 -53.13 -2.41
CA GLY A 170 28.84 -53.27 -1.00
C GLY A 170 28.25 -54.50 -0.32
N MET A 171 27.27 -55.17 -0.95
CA MET A 171 26.78 -56.46 -0.47
C MET A 171 27.86 -57.54 -0.69
N ASN A 172 28.17 -58.27 0.38
CA ASN A 172 29.18 -59.32 0.48
C ASN A 172 28.82 -60.58 -0.33
N ILE A 173 28.62 -60.43 -1.64
CA ILE A 173 28.38 -61.52 -2.58
C ILE A 173 29.74 -61.90 -3.19
N PRO A 174 30.15 -63.18 -3.16
CA PRO A 174 31.38 -63.62 -3.80
C PRO A 174 31.22 -63.49 -5.33
N TYR A 175 31.70 -62.37 -5.87
CA TYR A 175 31.73 -62.14 -7.31
C TYR A 175 32.86 -62.98 -7.91
N GLY A 176 32.59 -63.72 -9.02
CA GLY A 176 33.56 -64.62 -9.69
C GLY A 176 34.84 -63.96 -10.25
N TRP A 177 35.10 -62.69 -9.92
CA TRP A 177 36.27 -61.89 -10.29
C TRP A 177 37.30 -61.73 -9.14
N GLU A 178 37.01 -62.32 -7.97
CA GLU A 178 37.81 -62.25 -6.75
C GLU A 178 39.26 -62.75 -6.91
N ASN A 179 39.50 -63.69 -7.84
CA ASN A 179 40.80 -64.35 -7.96
C ASN A 179 41.86 -63.56 -8.76
N ASN A 180 41.52 -62.48 -9.47
CA ASN A 180 42.54 -61.70 -10.22
C ASN A 180 42.17 -60.23 -10.58
N HIS A 181 40.99 -59.72 -10.21
CA HIS A 181 40.45 -58.45 -10.77
C HIS A 181 39.96 -57.45 -9.71
N GLY A 182 40.67 -57.28 -8.60
CA GLY A 182 40.33 -56.29 -7.55
C GLY A 182 40.29 -54.83 -8.01
N TYR A 183 40.88 -54.50 -9.16
CA TYR A 183 40.80 -53.17 -9.78
C TYR A 183 39.42 -52.86 -10.37
N MET A 184 38.65 -53.86 -10.80
CA MET A 184 37.35 -53.63 -11.44
C MET A 184 36.34 -52.99 -10.48
N PHE A 185 36.34 -53.37 -9.20
CA PHE A 185 35.50 -52.74 -8.18
C PHE A 185 35.78 -51.23 -8.07
N LYS A 186 37.06 -50.85 -7.98
CA LYS A 186 37.46 -49.44 -7.91
C LYS A 186 37.04 -48.67 -9.16
N TRP A 187 37.24 -49.24 -10.34
CA TRP A 187 36.83 -48.61 -11.60
C TRP A 187 35.33 -48.44 -11.69
N VAL A 188 34.53 -49.45 -11.31
CA VAL A 188 33.07 -49.37 -11.33
C VAL A 188 32.58 -48.24 -10.41
N VAL A 189 33.10 -48.14 -9.18
CA VAL A 189 32.74 -47.05 -8.25
C VAL A 189 33.11 -45.67 -8.80
N ILE A 190 34.28 -45.54 -9.44
CA ILE A 190 34.71 -44.28 -10.06
C ILE A 190 33.79 -43.91 -11.24
N PHE A 191 33.51 -44.85 -12.14
CA PHE A 191 32.65 -44.59 -13.30
C PHE A 191 31.21 -44.27 -12.89
N THR A 192 30.68 -44.93 -11.86
CA THR A 192 29.31 -44.69 -11.39
C THR A 192 29.20 -43.36 -10.64
N GLY A 193 30.24 -42.96 -9.90
CA GLY A 193 30.35 -41.62 -9.33
C GLY A 193 30.39 -40.52 -10.39
N ILE A 194 31.21 -40.69 -11.44
CA ILE A 194 31.29 -39.76 -12.58
C ILE A 194 29.93 -39.67 -13.30
N PHE A 195 29.27 -40.82 -13.51
CA PHE A 195 27.96 -40.87 -14.15
C PHE A 195 26.88 -40.16 -13.32
N SER A 196 26.87 -40.35 -12.00
CA SER A 196 25.94 -39.65 -11.08
C SER A 196 26.16 -38.13 -11.09
N ILE A 197 27.41 -37.68 -11.04
CA ILE A 197 27.76 -36.24 -11.14
C ILE A 197 27.34 -35.67 -12.51
N SER A 198 27.52 -36.43 -13.58
CA SER A 198 27.10 -36.01 -14.93
C SER A 198 25.58 -35.83 -15.02
N ILE A 199 24.80 -36.76 -14.46
CA ILE A 199 23.34 -36.64 -14.35
C ILE A 199 22.95 -35.40 -13.54
N PHE A 200 23.59 -35.16 -12.39
CA PHE A 200 23.32 -33.96 -11.59
C PHE A 200 23.58 -32.67 -12.38
N LEU A 201 24.72 -32.57 -13.06
CA LEU A 201 25.09 -31.40 -13.87
C LEU A 201 24.13 -31.18 -15.05
N THR A 202 23.67 -32.24 -15.72
CA THR A 202 22.71 -32.13 -16.83
C THR A 202 21.34 -31.66 -16.36
N ILE A 203 20.88 -32.11 -15.18
CA ILE A 203 19.63 -31.65 -14.56
C ILE A 203 19.74 -30.16 -14.19
N VAL A 204 20.82 -29.76 -13.50
CA VAL A 204 21.04 -28.36 -13.12
C VAL A 204 21.20 -27.46 -14.35
N ALA A 205 21.92 -27.91 -15.39
CA ALA A 205 22.08 -27.16 -16.63
C ALA A 205 20.76 -27.02 -17.39
N SER A 206 19.91 -28.05 -17.39
CA SER A 206 18.58 -28.00 -18.00
C SER A 206 17.64 -27.06 -17.24
N ALA A 207 17.71 -27.06 -15.91
CA ALA A 207 16.96 -26.12 -15.05
C ALA A 207 17.40 -24.67 -15.28
N ARG A 208 18.71 -24.43 -15.47
CA ARG A 208 19.25 -23.11 -15.85
C ARG A 208 18.81 -22.67 -17.24
N LYS A 209 18.93 -23.55 -18.26
CA LYS A 209 18.58 -23.22 -19.66
C LYS A 209 17.08 -22.94 -19.88
N LYS A 210 16.20 -23.56 -19.09
CA LYS A 210 14.75 -23.33 -19.17
C LYS A 210 14.29 -22.01 -18.53
N GLY A 211 15.21 -21.16 -18.06
CA GLY A 211 14.87 -19.84 -17.52
C GLY A 211 14.23 -19.87 -16.12
N LEU A 212 14.27 -21.01 -15.42
CA LEU A 212 13.84 -21.10 -14.03
C LEU A 212 14.88 -20.54 -13.03
N VAL A 213 16.09 -20.29 -13.52
CA VAL A 213 17.15 -19.60 -12.81
C VAL A 213 17.28 -18.25 -13.49
N GLY A 214 16.81 -17.20 -12.81
CA GLY A 214 16.70 -15.87 -13.37
C GLY A 214 18.00 -15.38 -14.03
N SER A 215 17.83 -14.71 -15.17
CA SER A 215 18.56 -13.47 -15.41
C SER A 215 17.90 -12.35 -14.63
#